data_AF-X1PUP4-F1
#
_entry.id   AF-X1PUP4-F1
#
_cell.length_a   1.000
_cell.length_b   1.000
_cell.length_c   1.000
_cell.angle_alpha   90.00
_cell.angle_beta   90.00
_cell.angle_gamma   90.00
#
_symmetry.space_group_name_H-M   'P 1'
#
loop_
_entity.id
_entity.type
_entity.pdbx_description
1 polymer ?
#
loop_
_entity_poly.entity_id
_entity_poly.type
_entity_poly.pdbx_seq_one_letter_code
_entity_poly.pdbx_strand_id
1 'polypeptide(L)' 'MDKPTCLCKEAMTFLMDNKRHTIWKCQNCGRLLLRPKYADWQRWFIPELNSRELPKERK' A
#
# COMPACT_ATOMS: atom_id res chain seq x y z
N MET A 1 -3.17 -11.81 14.62
CA MET A 1 -3.57 -11.05 13.43
C MET A 1 -2.48 -11.23 12.39
N ASP A 2 -2.73 -12.06 11.37
CA ASP A 2 -1.79 -12.28 10.27
C ASP A 2 -1.49 -10.96 9.55
N LYS A 3 -0.20 -10.60 9.52
CA LYS A 3 0.25 -9.44 8.75
C LYS A 3 0.15 -9.78 7.26
N PRO A 4 -0.44 -8.91 6.43
CA PRO A 4 -0.50 -9.17 5.01
C PRO A 4 0.90 -9.21 4.41
N THR A 5 1.17 -10.25 3.62
CA THR A 5 2.40 -10.38 2.85
C THR A 5 2.20 -9.75 1.48
N CYS A 6 3.14 -8.93 1.04
CA CYS A 6 3.12 -8.39 -0.30
C CYS A 6 3.49 -9.47 -1.33
N LEU A 7 3.09 -9.29 -2.59
CA LEU A 7 3.47 -10.18 -3.70
C LEU A 7 5.00 -10.24 -3.93
N CYS A 8 5.76 -9.26 -3.44
CA CYS A 8 7.23 -9.31 -3.42
C CYS A 8 7.80 -10.17 -2.27
N LYS A 9 6.96 -10.98 -1.61
CA LYS A 9 7.27 -11.86 -0.46
C LYS A 9 7.70 -11.15 0.82
N GLU A 10 7.67 -9.81 0.82
CA GLU A 10 7.98 -9.00 1.99
C GLU A 10 6.74 -8.75 2.86
N ALA A 11 6.95 -8.66 4.17
CA ALA A 11 5.89 -8.30 5.11
C ALA A 11 5.46 -6.85 4.88
N MET A 12 4.15 -6.62 4.80
CA MET A 12 3.66 -5.24 4.75
C MET A 12 3.67 -4.63 6.14
N THR A 13 4.00 -3.34 6.19
CA THR A 13 3.94 -2.54 7.41
C THR A 13 2.57 -1.89 7.50
N PHE A 14 2.03 -1.81 8.71
CA PHE A 14 0.83 -1.02 8.96
C PHE A 14 1.11 0.44 8.61
N LEU A 15 0.21 1.05 7.82
CA LEU A 15 0.32 2.46 7.46
C LEU A 15 -0.69 3.30 8.23
N MET A 16 -1.97 2.91 8.17
CA MET A 16 -3.07 3.71 8.72
C MET A 16 -4.30 2.84 8.92
N ASP A 17 -5.08 3.15 9.95
CA ASP A 17 -6.40 2.55 10.14
C ASP A 17 -7.44 3.64 10.31
N ASN A 18 -8.42 3.64 9.43
CA ASN A 18 -9.55 4.55 9.47
C ASN A 18 -10.82 3.79 9.83
N LYS A 19 -11.91 4.53 10.11
CA LYS A 19 -13.21 3.93 10.43
C LYS A 19 -13.74 2.98 9.34
N ARG A 20 -13.31 3.16 8.08
CA ARG A 20 -13.79 2.38 6.92
C ARG A 20 -12.79 1.35 6.39
N HIS A 21 -11.49 1.61 6.51
CA HIS A 21 -10.45 0.81 5.86
C HIS A 21 -9.18 0.77 6.70
N THR A 22 -8.47 -0.35 6.65
CA THR A 22 -7.11 -0.52 7.15
C THR A 22 -6.15 -0.56 5.97
N ILE A 23 -5.10 0.25 6.03
CA ILE A 23 -4.11 0.41 4.96
C ILE A 23 -2.77 -0.15 5.41
N TRP A 24 -2.18 -1.00 4.57
CA TRP A 24 -0.84 -1.55 4.75
C TRP A 24 0.04 -1.11 3.59
N LYS A 25 1.32 -0.84 3.84
CA LYS A 25 2.31 -0.46 2.83
C LYS A 25 3.46 -1.44 2.83
N CYS A 26 3.87 -1.89 1.64
CA CYS A 26 5.13 -2.60 1.48
C CYS A 26 6.28 -1.59 1.40
N GLN A 27 7.27 -1.72 2.28
CA GLN A 27 8.47 -0.85 2.26
C GLN A 27 9.39 -1.14 1.08
N ASN A 28 9.37 -2.38 0.56
CA ASN A 28 10.25 -2.79 -0.54
C ASN A 28 9.76 -2.29 -1.92
N CYS A 29 8.47 -2.50 -2.23
CA CYS A 29 7.92 -2.17 -3.56
C CYS A 29 6.91 -1.00 -3.57
N GLY A 30 6.63 -0.39 -2.41
CA GLY A 30 5.70 0.74 -2.30
C GLY A 30 4.21 0.40 -2.46
N ARG A 31 3.85 -0.86 -2.70
CA ARG A 31 2.45 -1.29 -2.86
C ARG A 31 1.61 -1.05 -1.62
N LEU A 32 0.34 -0.71 -1.80
CA LEU A 32 -0.63 -0.47 -0.74
C LEU A 32 -1.71 -1.56 -0.76
N LEU A 33 -2.00 -2.14 0.41
CA LEU A 33 -3.15 -3.00 0.59
C LEU A 33 -4.20 -2.23 1.34
N LEU A 34 -5.41 -2.17 0.76
CA LEU A 34 -6.56 -1.57 1.39
C LEU A 34 -7.51 -2.70 1.81
N ARG A 35 -7.69 -2.89 3.11
CA ARG A 35 -8.64 -3.84 3.68
C ARG A 35 -9.85 -3.09 4.20
N PRO A 36 -11.03 -3.18 3.55
CA PRO A 36 -12.27 -2.63 4.09
C PRO A 36 -12.64 -3.34 5.40
N LYS A 37 -13.18 -2.58 6.35
CA LYS A 37 -13.69 -3.15 7.61
C LYS A 37 -15.08 -3.76 7.46
N TYR A 38 -15.89 -3.21 6.56
CA TYR A 38 -17.29 -3.57 6.37
C TYR A 38 -17.51 -4.52 5.19
N ALA A 39 -16.43 -5.00 4.59
CA ALA A 39 -16.53 -5.66 3.32
C ALA A 39 -15.53 -6.80 3.26
N ASP A 40 -16.03 -8.00 3.00
CA ASP A 40 -15.26 -9.27 2.94
C ASP A 40 -14.24 -9.35 1.81
N TRP A 41 -14.05 -8.26 1.06
CA TRP A 41 -13.22 -8.24 -0.14
C TRP A 41 -11.96 -7.41 0.09
N GLN A 42 -10.80 -8.03 -0.13
CA GLN A 42 -9.49 -7.39 -0.05
C GLN A 42 -9.13 -6.80 -1.41
N ARG A 43 -8.87 -5.49 -1.49
CA ARG A 43 -8.37 -4.84 -2.71
C ARG A 43 -6.92 -4.40 -2.54
N TRP A 44 -6.06 -4.92 -3.42
CA TRP A 44 -4.66 -4.50 -3.53
C TRP A 44 -4.59 -3.31 -4.48
N PHE A 45 -4.05 -2.18 -4.02
CA PHE A 45 -3.81 -1.00 -4.85
C PHE A 45 -2.31 -0.84 -5.06
N ILE A 46 -1.89 -0.85 -6.31
CA ILE A 46 -0.60 -0.31 -6.68
C ILE A 46 -0.87 1.18 -6.90
N PRO A 47 -0.42 2.10 -6.03
CA PRO A 47 -0.34 3.47 -6.48
C PRO A 47 0.59 3.43 -7.68
N GLU A 48 0.05 3.68 -8.88
CA GLU A 48 0.90 4.09 -9.98
C GLU A 48 1.61 5.34 -9.45
N LEU A 49 2.86 5.15 -9.04
CA LEU A 49 3.79 6.25 -8.85
C LEU A 49 3.84 6.91 -10.22
N ASN A 50 2.94 7.87 -10.41
CA ASN A 50 2.91 8.77 -11.54
C ASN A 50 4.35 9.24 -11.66
N SER A 51 5.06 8.74 -12.66
CA SER A 51 6.48 8.97 -12.89
C SER A 51 6.68 10.39 -13.44
N ARG A 52 5.88 11.34 -12.94
CA ARG A 52 5.78 12.75 -13.31
C ARG A 52 6.23 13.69 -12.19
N GLU A 53 6.58 13.18 -11.02
CA GLU A 53 7.13 13.98 -9.91
C GLU A 53 8.54 13.54 -9.48
N LEU A 54 9.38 13.13 -10.44
CA LEU A 54 10.81 13.34 -10.25
C LEU A 54 11.06 14.84 -10.46
N PRO A 55 11.51 15.62 -9.46
CA PRO A 55 11.97 16.96 -9.72
C PRO A 55 13.09 16.82 -10.76
N LYS A 56 12.87 17.37 -11.96
CA LYS A 56 13.96 17.54 -12.92
C LYS A 56 15.00 18.40 -12.21
N GLU A 57 16.12 17.81 -11.80
CA GLU A 57 17.34 18.56 -11.51
C GLU A 57 17.60 19.45 -12.73
N ARG A 58 17.31 20.74 -12.58
CA ARG A 58 17.77 21.75 -13.53
C ARG A 58 19.23 22.00 -13.17
N LYS A 59 20.12 21.41 -13.96
CA LYS A 59 21.49 21.88 -14.19
C LYS A 59 21.50 23.37 -14.51
#